data_AF-A0A497FLM2-F1
#
_entry.id   AF-A0A497FLM2-F1
#
_cell.length_a   1.000
_cell.length_b   1.000
_cell.length_c   1.000
_cell.angle_alpha   90.00
_cell.angle_beta   90.00
_cell.angle_gamma   90.00
#
_symmetry.space_group_name_H-M   'P 1'
#
loop_
_entity.id
_entity.type
_entity.pdbx_description
1 polymer ?
#
loop_
_entity_poly.entity_id
_entity_poly.type
_entity_poly.pdbx_seq_one_letter_code
_entity_poly.pdbx_strand_id
1 'polypeptide(L)'
;MVQIIEKIDATLIIHTEKAGELLKVLKPDNLHTSPKLKIIDLAEDGRYHVFIEIKDGSIGTLKNTINDLLRCIRAVSYILTLNEHE
;
A
#
# COMPACT_ATOMS: atom_id res chain seq x y z
N MET A 1 -2.93 26.51 23.12
CA MET A 1 -2.00 25.36 22.95
C MET A 1 -2.16 24.91 21.51
N VAL A 2 -1.18 25.16 20.64
CA VAL A 2 -1.22 24.76 19.23
C VAL A 2 -0.63 23.36 19.13
N GLN A 3 -1.44 22.35 18.81
CA GLN A 3 -0.93 21.04 18.42
C GLN A 3 -0.50 21.12 16.96
N ILE A 4 0.80 21.05 16.71
CA ILE A 4 1.33 20.85 15.36
C ILE A 4 1.13 19.36 15.07
N ILE A 5 0.15 19.04 14.22
CA ILE A 5 -0.05 17.69 13.73
C ILE A 5 0.91 17.51 12.55
N GLU A 6 2.00 16.77 12.75
CA GLU A 6 2.86 16.37 11.64
C GLU A 6 2.09 15.39 10.75
N LYS A 7 1.96 15.77 9.48
CA LYS A 7 1.38 14.95 8.43
C LYS A 7 2.52 14.44 7.56
N ILE A 8 2.56 13.14 7.32
CA ILE A 8 3.53 12.52 6.43
C ILE A 8 2.77 11.84 5.29
N ASP A 9 3.10 12.24 4.07
CA ASP A 9 2.53 11.70 2.84
C ASP A 9 3.62 10.88 2.12
N ALA A 10 3.26 9.68 1.64
CA ALA A 10 4.13 8.83 0.85
C ALA A 10 3.38 8.21 -0.33
N THR A 11 4.10 7.97 -1.42
CA THR A 11 3.56 7.32 -2.62
C THR A 11 4.47 6.18 -3.02
N LEU A 12 3.88 4.99 -3.19
CA LEU A 12 4.54 3.81 -3.70
C LEU A 12 3.97 3.51 -5.09
N ILE A 13 4.85 3.32 -6.07
CA ILE A 13 4.49 3.00 -7.45
C ILE A 13 5.15 1.68 -7.81
N ILE A 14 4.35 0.74 -8.29
CA ILE A 14 4.78 -0.61 -8.62
C ILE A 14 4.46 -0.86 -10.08
N HIS A 15 5.49 -1.16 -10.87
CA HIS A 15 5.34 -1.45 -12.29
C HIS A 15 5.07 -2.94 -12.47
N THR A 16 3.88 -3.27 -13.01
CA THR A 16 3.46 -4.65 -13.22
C THR A 16 2.27 -4.71 -14.17
N GLU A 17 2.36 -5.60 -15.17
CA GLU A 17 1.25 -5.90 -16.08
C GLU A 17 -0.01 -6.43 -15.35
N LYS A 18 0.16 -6.94 -14.13
CA LYS A 18 -0.92 -7.46 -13.27
C LYS A 18 -1.45 -6.43 -12.27
N ALA A 19 -1.26 -5.13 -12.51
CA ALA A 19 -1.71 -4.08 -11.59
C ALA A 19 -3.20 -4.19 -11.24
N GLY A 20 -4.05 -4.53 -12.21
CA GLY A 20 -5.48 -4.74 -11.98
C GLY A 20 -5.80 -5.95 -11.09
N GLU A 21 -4.99 -7.01 -11.15
CA GLU A 21 -5.13 -8.18 -10.28
C GLU A 21 -4.68 -7.88 -8.86
N LEU A 22 -3.54 -7.18 -8.72
CA LEU A 22 -3.06 -6.68 -7.44
C LEU A 22 -4.12 -5.83 -6.75
N LEU A 23 -4.76 -4.90 -7.46
CA LEU A 23 -5.83 -4.06 -6.91
C LEU A 23 -7.04 -4.88 -6.40
N LYS A 24 -7.42 -5.94 -7.10
CA LYS A 24 -8.53 -6.81 -6.69
C LYS A 24 -8.22 -7.60 -5.42
N VAL A 25 -6.98 -8.10 -5.31
CA VAL A 25 -6.56 -8.97 -4.20
C VAL A 25 -6.15 -8.16 -2.97
N LEU A 26 -5.47 -7.03 -3.17
CA LEU A 26 -4.96 -6.16 -2.11
C LEU A 26 -5.97 -5.13 -1.63
N LYS A 27 -7.20 -5.13 -2.19
CA LYS A 27 -8.31 -4.25 -1.81
C LYS A 27 -8.25 -4.02 -0.29
N PRO A 28 -8.29 -2.77 0.19
CA PRO A 28 -7.95 -2.43 1.57
C PRO A 28 -9.10 -2.79 2.52
N ASP A 29 -9.46 -4.06 2.59
CA ASP A 29 -10.50 -4.56 3.48
C ASP A 29 -9.92 -4.97 4.84
N ASN A 30 -8.59 -5.12 4.97
CA ASN A 30 -7.99 -5.72 6.18
C ASN A 30 -6.68 -5.10 6.69
N LEU A 31 -6.17 -4.01 6.11
CA LEU A 31 -5.18 -3.24 6.88
C LEU A 31 -5.96 -2.55 7.99
N HIS A 32 -5.74 -3.00 9.23
CA HIS A 32 -6.08 -2.32 10.47
C HIS A 32 -5.62 -0.85 10.36
N THR A 33 -6.45 -0.03 9.71
CA THR A 33 -6.19 1.38 9.49
C THR A 33 -6.57 2.02 10.79
N SER A 34 -5.58 2.02 11.70
CA SER A 34 -5.56 2.93 12.83
C SER A 34 -6.09 4.28 12.31
N PRO A 35 -6.96 5.01 13.04
CA PRO A 35 -7.64 6.23 12.53
C PRO A 35 -6.68 7.33 12.05
N LYS A 36 -5.38 7.15 12.29
CA LYS A 36 -4.25 7.96 11.87
C LYS A 36 -3.66 7.59 10.49
N LEU A 37 -4.08 6.49 9.87
CA LEU A 37 -3.52 5.94 8.64
C LEU A 37 -4.61 5.85 7.57
N LYS A 38 -4.39 6.51 6.44
CA LYS A 38 -5.24 6.40 5.25
C LYS A 38 -4.41 5.86 4.10
N ILE A 39 -4.86 4.76 3.50
CA ILE A 39 -4.23 4.14 2.34
C ILE A 39 -5.24 4.18 1.20
N ILE A 40 -4.79 4.61 0.02
CA ILE A 40 -5.58 4.63 -1.19
C ILE A 40 -4.77 3.93 -2.27
N ASP A 41 -5.31 2.87 -2.84
CA ASP A 41 -4.71 2.15 -3.95
C ASP A 41 -5.49 2.36 -5.25
N LEU A 42 -4.76 2.38 -6.37
CA LEU A 42 -5.33 2.43 -7.72
C LEU A 42 -4.43 1.65 -8.69
N ALA A 43 -5.04 1.12 -9.74
CA ALA A 43 -4.33 0.50 -10.85
C ALA A 43 -4.61 1.30 -12.13
N GLU A 44 -3.55 1.79 -12.77
CA GLU A 44 -3.62 2.57 -14.00
C GLU A 44 -2.41 2.24 -14.87
N ASP A 45 -2.61 2.05 -16.17
CA ASP A 45 -1.53 1.92 -17.17
C ASP A 45 -0.43 0.88 -16.82
N GLY A 46 -0.82 -0.31 -16.32
CA GLY A 46 0.14 -1.33 -15.89
C GLY A 46 0.97 -0.94 -14.66
N ARG A 47 0.46 0.00 -13.86
CA ARG A 47 1.07 0.42 -12.59
C ARG A 47 0.06 0.31 -11.47
N TYR A 48 0.53 -0.18 -10.34
CA TYR A 48 -0.20 -0.18 -9.09
C TYR A 48 0.35 0.95 -8.21
N HIS A 49 -0.50 1.94 -7.92
CA HIS A 49 -0.18 3.11 -7.13
C HIS A 49 -0.80 2.98 -5.75
N VAL A 50 -0.02 3.22 -4.71
CA VAL A 50 -0.47 3.23 -3.32
C VAL A 50 -0.09 4.55 -2.68
N PHE A 51 -1.08 5.31 -2.27
CA PHE A 51 -0.94 6.55 -1.53
C PHE A 51 -1.15 6.27 -0.05
N ILE A 52 -0.20 6.71 0.77
CA ILE A 52 -0.19 6.48 2.20
C ILE A 52 -0.12 7.84 2.88
N GLU A 53 -1.14 8.14 3.65
CA GLU A 53 -1.24 9.34 4.47
C GLU A 53 -1.23 8.93 5.95
N ILE A 54 -0.29 9.47 6.71
CA ILE A 54 -0.19 9.28 8.16
C ILE A 54 -0.37 10.62 8.86
N LYS A 55 -1.39 10.70 9.73
CA LYS A 55 -1.66 11.83 10.62
C LYS A 55 -1.08 11.53 11.99
N ASP A 56 -0.34 12.48 12.56
CA ASP A 56 0.11 12.37 13.96
C ASP A 56 0.98 11.13 14.20
N GLY A 57 1.77 10.73 13.20
CA GLY A 57 2.58 9.52 13.22
C GLY A 57 4.04 9.81 12.90
N SER A 58 4.93 9.08 13.55
CA SER A 58 6.37 9.19 13.33
C SER A 58 6.78 8.47 12.04
N ILE A 59 7.91 8.88 11.46
CA ILE A 59 8.55 8.24 10.29
C ILE A 59 8.73 6.71 10.48
N GLY A 60 8.93 6.25 11.72
CA GLY A 60 9.01 4.81 12.04
C GLY A 60 7.73 4.05 11.70
N THR A 61 6.55 4.64 11.95
CA THR A 61 5.26 4.05 11.57
C THR A 61 5.14 3.95 10.06
N LEU A 62 5.52 5.02 9.33
CA LEU A 62 5.52 5.01 7.88
C LEU A 62 6.38 3.87 7.32
N LYS A 63 7.60 3.74 7.81
CA LYS A 63 8.52 2.67 7.38
C LYS A 63 7.90 1.29 7.58
N ASN A 64 7.29 1.04 8.74
CA ASN A 64 6.66 -0.25 9.03
C ASN A 64 5.47 -0.52 8.11
N THR A 65 4.61 0.48 7.89
CA THR A 65 3.46 0.36 6.97
C THR A 65 3.91 0.07 5.54
N ILE A 66 4.91 0.79 5.03
CA ILE A 66 5.45 0.55 3.69
C ILE A 66 6.04 -0.86 3.59
N ASN A 67 6.78 -1.31 4.61
CA ASN A 67 7.39 -2.63 4.60
C ASN A 67 6.34 -3.76 4.61
N ASP A 68 5.24 -3.58 5.35
CA ASP A 68 4.13 -4.52 5.40
C ASP A 68 3.39 -4.60 4.05
N LEU A 69 3.10 -3.44 3.44
CA LEU A 69 2.50 -3.35 2.10
C LEU A 69 3.37 -4.04 1.04
N LEU A 70 4.68 -3.77 1.04
CA LEU A 70 5.62 -4.41 0.11
C LEU A 70 5.66 -5.93 0.29
N ARG A 71 5.55 -6.41 1.54
CA ARG A 71 5.50 -7.84 1.84
C ARG A 71 4.23 -8.49 1.29
N CYS A 72 3.07 -7.85 1.47
CA CYS A 72 1.81 -8.32 0.89
C CYS A 72 1.87 -8.34 -0.64
N ILE A 73 2.34 -7.25 -1.27
CA ILE A 73 2.44 -7.18 -2.73
C ILE A 73 3.36 -8.27 -3.28
N ARG A 74 4.51 -8.53 -2.65
CA ARG A 74 5.41 -9.61 -3.06
C ARG A 74 4.73 -10.98 -2.95
N ALA A 75 4.01 -11.24 -1.87
CA ALA A 75 3.31 -12.50 -1.68
C ALA A 75 2.24 -12.71 -2.76
N VAL A 76 1.41 -11.70 -3.03
CA VAL A 76 0.38 -11.77 -4.07
C VAL A 76 1.01 -11.91 -5.45
N SER A 77 2.03 -11.11 -5.77
CA SER A 77 2.74 -11.21 -7.05
C SER A 77 3.30 -12.61 -7.28
N TYR A 78 3.86 -13.23 -6.23
CA TYR A 78 4.39 -14.59 -6.31
C TYR A 78 3.26 -15.61 -6.58
N ILE A 79 2.14 -15.52 -5.87
CA ILE A 79 0.97 -16.39 -6.10
C ILE A 79 0.42 -16.23 -7.52
N LEU A 80 0.32 -14.99 -8.02
CA LEU A 80 -0.16 -14.72 -9.37
C LEU A 80 0.78 -15.28 -10.45
N THR A 81 2.09 -15.33 -10.21
CA THR A 81 3.05 -15.95 -11.13
C THR A 81 2.98 -17.48 -11.10
N LEU A 82 2.75 -18.08 -9.92
CA LEU A 82 2.60 -19.54 -9.82
C LEU A 82 1.38 -20.07 -10.59
N ASN A 83 0.25 -19.35 -10.55
CA ASN A 83 -0.98 -19.75 -11.26
C ASN A 83 -0.89 -19.67 -12.80
N GLU A 84 0.16 -19.08 -13.37
CA GLU A 84 0.37 -19.05 -14.83
C GLU A 84 1.10 -20.28 -15.37
N HIS A 85 1.64 -21.12 -14.49
CA HIS A 85 2.42 -22.31 -14.84
C HIS A 85 1.65 -23.63 -14.63
N GLU A 86 0.36 -23.58 -14.31
CA GLU A 86 -0.57 -24.73 -14.26
C GLU A 86 -1.48 -24.77 -15.49
#